data_AF-A0A451B468-F1
#
_entry.id   AF-A0A451B468-F1
#
_cell.length_a   1.000
_cell.length_b   1.000
_cell.length_c   1.000
_cell.angle_alpha   90.00
_cell.angle_beta   90.00
_cell.angle_gamma   90.00
#
_symmetry.space_group_name_H-M   'P 1'
#
loop_
_entity.id
_entity.type
_entity.pdbx_description
1 polymer ?
#
loop_
_entity_poly.entity_id
_entity_poly.type
_entity_poly.pdbx_seq_one_letter_code
_entity_poly.pdbx_strand_id
1 'polypeptide(L)'
;MDFDPIYYRDRLKIINLGGDVGISTLWSRVEHVYKVCKELGVDMEPMTSRIAVMANLYGNGLPHMLRNLLWNPQIRHILVLGQDLSGSRLELINFFRLGIEPTVFQDIPAFRIIETNRIIDGKVTPRDFAGRIHITPLGILSDHATRKGIPAFFENLPAREKTAGQRVNVPVPKVEVTRFPTEPRAQTILRDTPIEAWKELIFRLVRFGHRNALKKGERYELQNVKVVVERPEIEPEEALEGIGFSLEKFKRYQAWMLNSVKPNDLEYSYGNRMRGYFAHNGAIVDLLEVAIARLMEDPESRHAYVSLWDPARDISEEHGHPCLVSLYFRRFDGQLTMTAIFRTHNAFTA
;
A
#
# COMPACT_ATOMS: atom_id res chain seq x y z
N MET A 1 -25.69 -19.54 24.76
CA MET A 1 -25.07 -19.04 23.52
C MET A 1 -23.59 -19.32 23.63
N ASP A 2 -23.02 -19.88 22.57
CA ASP A 2 -21.64 -20.33 22.55
C ASP A 2 -20.71 -19.25 22.01
N PHE A 3 -19.47 -19.23 22.47
CA PHE A 3 -18.45 -18.29 22.03
C PHE A 3 -18.04 -18.59 20.59
N ASP A 4 -18.04 -17.56 19.76
CA ASP A 4 -17.70 -17.65 18.35
C ASP A 4 -16.85 -16.44 17.94
N PRO A 5 -15.56 -16.62 17.62
CA PRO A 5 -14.72 -15.51 17.21
C PRO A 5 -14.85 -15.21 15.72
N ILE A 6 -15.27 -13.98 15.38
CA ILE A 6 -15.32 -13.46 14.01
C ILE A 6 -13.98 -12.85 13.56
N TYR A 7 -13.12 -12.46 14.50
CA TYR A 7 -11.76 -11.99 14.23
C TYR A 7 -10.72 -12.74 15.06
N TYR A 8 -9.58 -13.04 14.43
CA TYR A 8 -8.37 -13.62 15.03
C TYR A 8 -8.57 -14.97 15.72
N ARG A 9 -9.45 -15.85 15.22
CA ARG A 9 -9.72 -17.19 15.82
C ARG A 9 -8.43 -17.96 16.16
N ASP A 10 -7.45 -17.91 15.26
CA ASP A 10 -6.13 -18.54 15.36
C ASP A 10 -5.25 -18.00 16.51
N ARG A 11 -5.58 -16.83 17.06
CA ARG A 11 -4.82 -16.17 18.14
C ARG A 11 -5.54 -16.15 19.48
N LEU A 12 -6.73 -16.73 19.56
CA LEU A 12 -7.54 -16.75 20.77
C LEU A 12 -7.43 -18.12 21.44
N LYS A 13 -7.12 -18.14 22.75
CA LYS A 13 -7.20 -19.36 23.56
C LYS A 13 -8.62 -19.50 24.08
N ILE A 14 -9.43 -20.32 23.42
CA ILE A 14 -10.80 -20.64 23.83
C ILE A 14 -10.74 -21.67 24.97
N ILE A 15 -11.48 -21.42 26.05
CA ILE A 15 -11.53 -22.29 27.23
C ILE A 15 -12.92 -22.96 27.31
N ASN A 16 -13.97 -22.22 27.65
CA ASN A 16 -15.35 -22.71 27.66
C ASN A 16 -16.22 -21.94 26.65
N LEU A 17 -16.82 -22.60 25.66
CA LEU A 17 -17.71 -21.93 24.71
C LEU A 17 -18.88 -21.20 25.41
N GLY A 18 -19.37 -21.72 26.53
CA GLY A 18 -20.39 -21.09 27.34
C GLY A 18 -19.88 -19.98 28.28
N GLY A 19 -18.59 -19.76 28.44
CA GLY A 19 -18.08 -18.78 29.42
C GLY A 19 -18.65 -17.37 29.20
N ASP A 20 -18.73 -16.59 30.28
CA ASP A 20 -19.16 -15.18 30.28
C ASP A 20 -18.02 -14.20 30.65
N VAL A 21 -16.81 -14.73 30.88
CA VAL A 21 -15.59 -13.98 31.18
C VAL A 21 -14.63 -14.02 29.99
N GLY A 22 -14.12 -12.87 29.58
CA GLY A 22 -12.93 -12.75 28.74
C GLY A 22 -11.71 -12.33 29.57
N ILE A 23 -10.53 -12.87 29.27
CA ILE A 23 -9.27 -12.44 29.88
C ILE A 23 -8.40 -11.75 28.83
N SER A 24 -8.11 -10.47 29.06
CA SER A 24 -7.13 -9.70 28.31
C SER A 24 -5.79 -9.72 29.05
N THR A 25 -4.79 -10.31 28.41
CA THR A 25 -3.44 -10.50 28.96
C THR A 25 -2.47 -9.37 28.58
N LEU A 26 -2.97 -8.35 27.86
CA LEU A 26 -2.17 -7.24 27.34
C LEU A 26 -0.96 -7.77 26.56
N TRP A 27 0.27 -7.48 26.96
CA TRP A 27 1.52 -7.99 26.35
C TRP A 27 2.04 -9.27 27.00
N SER A 28 1.49 -9.71 28.13
CA SER A 28 1.92 -10.96 28.78
C SER A 28 1.54 -12.16 27.91
N ARG A 29 2.42 -13.16 27.79
CA ARG A 29 2.12 -14.38 27.02
C ARG A 29 0.89 -15.08 27.60
N VAL A 30 -0.09 -15.37 26.75
CA VAL A 30 -1.34 -16.07 27.12
C VAL A 30 -1.07 -17.38 27.87
N GLU A 31 -0.11 -18.19 27.40
CA GLU A 31 0.24 -19.46 28.06
C GLU A 31 0.82 -19.28 29.47
N HIS A 32 1.52 -18.16 29.73
CA HIS A 32 2.01 -17.87 31.08
C HIS A 32 0.84 -17.49 31.99
N VAL A 33 -0.06 -16.61 31.55
CA VAL A 33 -1.25 -16.23 32.33
C VAL A 33 -2.13 -17.44 32.61
N TYR A 34 -2.34 -18.30 31.61
CA TYR A 34 -3.10 -19.54 31.76
C TYR A 34 -2.52 -20.44 32.86
N LYS A 35 -1.19 -20.66 32.86
CA LYS A 35 -0.50 -21.44 33.91
C LYS A 35 -0.71 -20.83 35.30
N VAL A 36 -0.48 -19.51 35.43
CA VAL A 36 -0.64 -18.81 36.71
C VAL A 36 -2.08 -18.91 37.23
N CYS A 37 -3.08 -18.71 36.38
CA CYS A 37 -4.47 -18.85 36.79
C CYS A 37 -4.80 -20.30 37.22
N LYS A 38 -4.26 -21.32 36.54
CA LYS A 38 -4.41 -22.73 36.94
C LYS A 38 -3.75 -23.01 38.30
N GLU A 39 -2.54 -22.49 38.52
CA GLU A 39 -1.82 -22.61 39.82
C GLU A 39 -2.58 -21.94 40.97
N LEU A 40 -3.31 -20.85 40.68
CA LEU A 40 -4.14 -20.13 41.64
C LEU A 40 -5.54 -20.74 41.83
N GLY A 41 -5.79 -21.94 41.27
CA GLY A 41 -7.06 -22.66 41.47
C GLY A 41 -8.24 -22.14 40.66
N VAL A 42 -8.00 -21.31 39.64
CA VAL A 42 -9.06 -20.86 38.73
C VAL A 42 -9.52 -22.02 37.86
N ASP A 43 -10.84 -22.23 37.75
CA ASP A 43 -11.42 -23.24 36.88
C ASP A 43 -11.10 -22.96 35.41
N MET A 44 -10.40 -23.90 34.76
CA MET A 44 -9.99 -23.87 33.36
C MET A 44 -10.64 -24.98 32.53
N GLU A 45 -11.61 -25.70 33.09
CA GLU A 45 -12.24 -26.82 32.43
C GLU A 45 -13.22 -26.36 31.35
N PRO A 46 -13.22 -27.00 30.15
CA PRO A 46 -14.02 -26.52 29.01
C PRO A 46 -15.53 -26.48 29.22
N MET A 47 -16.07 -27.24 30.19
CA MET A 47 -17.52 -27.33 30.41
C MET A 47 -18.01 -26.47 31.58
N THR A 48 -17.15 -26.20 32.57
CA THR A 48 -17.55 -25.54 33.83
C THR A 48 -16.95 -24.15 33.98
N SER A 49 -15.81 -23.87 33.34
CA SER A 49 -15.11 -22.60 33.51
C SER A 49 -15.98 -21.40 33.14
N ARG A 50 -15.94 -20.34 33.93
CA ARG A 50 -16.54 -19.05 33.57
C ARG A 50 -15.80 -18.37 32.42
N ILE A 51 -14.56 -18.78 32.14
CA ILE A 51 -13.71 -18.16 31.13
C ILE A 51 -14.06 -18.70 29.75
N ALA A 52 -14.51 -17.80 28.88
CA ALA A 52 -14.74 -18.16 27.50
C ALA A 52 -13.46 -18.18 26.68
N VAL A 53 -12.67 -17.12 26.86
CA VAL A 53 -11.52 -16.84 26.00
C VAL A 53 -10.46 -16.06 26.75
N MET A 54 -9.20 -16.37 26.45
CA MET A 54 -8.03 -15.61 26.87
C MET A 54 -7.22 -15.19 25.64
N ALA A 55 -6.79 -13.93 25.62
CA ALA A 55 -6.04 -13.38 24.49
C ALA A 55 -5.16 -12.20 24.89
N ASN A 56 -4.21 -11.87 24.02
CA ASN A 56 -3.46 -10.63 24.11
C ASN A 56 -4.30 -9.44 23.61
N LEU A 57 -4.07 -8.27 24.20
CA LEU A 57 -4.58 -6.99 23.70
C LEU A 57 -3.43 -6.00 23.60
N TYR A 58 -2.81 -5.96 22.42
CA TYR A 58 -1.77 -5.00 22.06
C TYR A 58 -1.95 -4.56 20.61
N GLY A 59 -1.20 -3.53 20.19
CA GLY A 59 -1.22 -3.04 18.81
C GLY A 59 -2.60 -2.51 18.42
N ASN A 60 -3.17 -2.97 17.30
CA ASN A 60 -4.47 -2.52 16.77
C ASN A 60 -5.61 -3.53 16.99
N GLY A 61 -5.52 -4.35 18.05
CA GLY A 61 -6.51 -5.39 18.36
C GLY A 61 -7.85 -4.89 18.89
N LEU A 62 -7.90 -3.70 19.52
CA LEU A 62 -9.09 -3.20 20.23
C LEU A 62 -10.35 -3.12 19.34
N PRO A 63 -10.34 -2.53 18.13
CA PRO A 63 -11.52 -2.49 17.26
C PRO A 63 -12.09 -3.88 16.92
N HIS A 64 -11.23 -4.90 16.83
CA HIS A 64 -11.63 -6.28 16.53
C HIS A 64 -12.17 -6.97 17.78
N MET A 65 -11.57 -6.73 18.94
CA MET A 65 -12.07 -7.20 20.24
C MET A 65 -13.50 -6.68 20.50
N LEU A 66 -13.76 -5.38 20.29
CA LEU A 66 -15.08 -4.80 20.49
C LEU A 66 -16.15 -5.47 19.62
N ARG A 67 -15.82 -5.81 18.37
CA ARG A 67 -16.71 -6.52 17.45
C ARG A 67 -16.91 -7.99 17.85
N ASN A 68 -15.85 -8.66 18.29
CA ASN A 68 -15.99 -9.99 18.90
C ASN A 68 -16.91 -9.94 20.14
N LEU A 69 -16.84 -8.90 20.97
CA LEU A 69 -17.72 -8.74 22.14
C LEU A 69 -19.18 -8.47 21.74
N LEU A 70 -19.44 -7.67 20.71
CA LEU A 70 -20.80 -7.46 20.16
C LEU A 70 -21.38 -8.74 19.57
N TRP A 71 -20.54 -9.53 18.90
CA TRP A 71 -20.93 -10.83 18.36
C TRP A 71 -21.17 -11.87 19.47
N ASN A 72 -20.55 -11.71 20.65
CA ASN A 72 -20.64 -12.64 21.78
C ASN A 72 -21.31 -11.99 22.99
N PRO A 73 -22.65 -11.81 22.97
CA PRO A 73 -23.39 -11.12 24.04
C PRO A 73 -23.34 -11.83 25.40
N GLN A 74 -22.95 -13.11 25.44
CA GLN A 74 -22.73 -13.83 26.69
C GLN A 74 -21.52 -13.32 27.48
N ILE A 75 -20.53 -12.70 26.82
CA ILE A 75 -19.38 -12.11 27.52
C ILE A 75 -19.82 -10.83 28.20
N ARG A 76 -19.68 -10.77 29.53
CA ARG A 76 -20.12 -9.64 30.37
C ARG A 76 -19.01 -9.12 31.28
N HIS A 77 -18.00 -9.94 31.53
CA HIS A 77 -16.91 -9.59 32.42
C HIS A 77 -15.58 -9.71 31.68
N ILE A 78 -14.71 -8.72 31.85
CA ILE A 78 -13.39 -8.71 31.23
C ILE A 78 -12.36 -8.47 32.31
N LEU A 79 -11.55 -9.49 32.60
CA LEU A 79 -10.39 -9.36 33.46
C LEU A 79 -9.20 -8.88 32.62
N VAL A 80 -8.61 -7.74 32.98
CA VAL A 80 -7.50 -7.14 32.23
C VAL A 80 -6.25 -7.14 33.11
N LEU A 81 -5.22 -7.89 32.74
CA LEU A 81 -4.04 -8.07 33.57
C LEU A 81 -2.77 -8.30 32.73
N GLY A 82 -1.60 -8.13 33.34
CA GLY A 82 -0.32 -8.36 32.68
C GLY A 82 0.42 -7.08 32.29
N GLN A 83 1.48 -7.24 31.50
CA GLN A 83 2.35 -6.16 31.07
C GLN A 83 1.63 -5.23 30.09
N ASP A 84 1.64 -3.92 30.34
CA ASP A 84 1.02 -2.93 29.46
C ASP A 84 2.08 -2.01 28.84
N LEU A 85 2.56 -2.40 27.67
CA LEU A 85 3.61 -1.67 26.96
C LEU A 85 3.06 -0.68 25.92
N SER A 86 1.74 -0.67 25.71
CA SER A 86 1.08 0.17 24.68
C SER A 86 -0.07 1.02 25.22
N GLY A 87 -0.33 1.02 26.53
CA GLY A 87 -1.45 1.72 27.14
C GLY A 87 -2.82 1.07 26.87
N SER A 88 -2.85 -0.17 26.41
CA SER A 88 -4.08 -0.84 25.97
C SER A 88 -5.05 -1.13 27.11
N ARG A 89 -4.57 -1.18 28.36
CA ARG A 89 -5.44 -1.23 29.54
C ARG A 89 -6.28 0.06 29.63
N LEU A 90 -5.62 1.22 29.57
CA LEU A 90 -6.27 2.52 29.69
C LEU A 90 -7.25 2.74 28.54
N GLU A 91 -6.87 2.39 27.31
CA GLU A 91 -7.75 2.49 26.13
C GLU A 91 -9.05 1.69 26.30
N LEU A 92 -8.97 0.44 26.73
CA LEU A 92 -10.14 -0.40 26.94
C LEU A 92 -11.03 0.13 28.07
N ILE A 93 -10.43 0.56 29.19
CA ILE A 93 -11.18 1.15 30.32
C ILE A 93 -11.88 2.44 29.90
N ASN A 94 -11.15 3.37 29.29
CA ASN A 94 -11.68 4.67 28.89
C ASN A 94 -12.71 4.55 27.77
N PHE A 95 -12.60 3.58 26.87
CA PHE A 95 -13.66 3.29 25.91
C PHE A 95 -14.98 3.08 26.62
N PHE A 96 -15.07 2.14 27.56
CA PHE A 96 -16.34 1.84 28.25
C PHE A 96 -16.75 2.92 29.26
N ARG A 97 -15.80 3.57 29.93
CA ARG A 97 -16.07 4.54 31.00
C ARG A 97 -16.38 5.95 30.51
N LEU A 98 -15.58 6.44 29.56
CA LEU A 98 -15.62 7.83 29.08
C LEU A 98 -16.22 7.93 27.68
N GLY A 99 -16.01 6.90 26.84
CA GLY A 99 -16.48 6.86 25.48
C GLY A 99 -15.48 7.44 24.47
N ILE A 100 -16.02 7.97 23.39
CA ILE A 100 -15.25 8.42 22.23
C ILE A 100 -15.69 9.83 21.84
N GLU A 101 -14.76 10.58 21.25
CA GLU A 101 -14.98 11.94 20.77
C GLU A 101 -14.55 12.07 19.29
N PRO A 102 -15.21 12.92 18.49
CA PRO A 102 -14.77 13.21 17.12
C PRO A 102 -13.37 13.82 17.10
N THR A 103 -12.58 13.47 16.08
CA THR A 103 -11.25 14.02 15.85
C THR A 103 -10.90 13.99 14.35
N VAL A 104 -9.71 14.48 13.99
CA VAL A 104 -9.16 14.39 12.64
C VAL A 104 -7.84 13.63 12.72
N PHE A 105 -7.71 12.57 11.91
CA PHE A 105 -6.48 11.78 11.80
C PHE A 105 -6.05 11.76 10.34
N GLN A 106 -4.88 12.34 10.03
CA GLN A 106 -4.35 12.45 8.65
C GLN A 106 -5.37 13.07 7.68
N ASP A 107 -5.97 14.19 8.07
CA ASP A 107 -7.01 14.92 7.33
C ASP A 107 -8.31 14.14 7.07
N ILE A 108 -8.48 12.98 7.72
CA ILE A 108 -9.68 12.17 7.64
C ILE A 108 -10.48 12.27 8.95
N PRO A 109 -11.80 12.51 8.90
CA PRO A 109 -12.66 12.44 10.08
C PRO A 109 -12.55 11.08 10.78
N ALA A 110 -12.27 11.08 12.07
CA ALA A 110 -12.08 9.88 12.87
C ALA A 110 -12.66 10.06 14.28
N PHE A 111 -12.55 9.03 15.12
CA PHE A 111 -12.93 9.09 16.53
C PHE A 111 -11.74 8.74 17.41
N ARG A 112 -11.64 9.39 18.57
CA ARG A 112 -10.62 9.13 19.58
C ARG A 112 -11.27 8.60 20.85
N ILE A 113 -10.63 7.64 21.52
CA ILE A 113 -11.04 7.25 22.87
C ILE A 113 -10.61 8.37 23.83
N ILE A 114 -11.57 8.91 24.59
CA ILE A 114 -11.36 10.06 25.47
C ILE A 114 -10.20 9.81 26.44
N GLU A 115 -9.35 10.82 26.64
CA GLU A 115 -8.10 10.78 27.43
C GLU A 115 -7.03 9.80 26.92
N THR A 116 -7.07 9.41 25.64
CA THR A 116 -6.02 8.58 25.02
C THR A 116 -5.68 9.08 23.62
N ASN A 117 -4.59 8.59 23.03
CA ASN A 117 -4.25 8.84 21.62
C ASN A 117 -4.82 7.77 20.67
N ARG A 118 -5.70 6.89 21.16
CA ARG A 118 -6.23 5.79 20.35
C ARG A 118 -7.29 6.30 19.39
N ILE A 119 -7.00 6.19 18.09
CA ILE A 119 -7.94 6.44 17.01
C ILE A 119 -8.71 5.15 16.69
N ILE A 120 -10.03 5.28 16.51
CA ILE A 120 -10.94 4.21 16.09
C ILE A 120 -11.93 4.72 15.03
N ASP A 121 -12.62 3.79 14.39
CA ASP A 121 -13.58 4.08 13.31
C ASP A 121 -14.93 4.68 13.75
N GLY A 122 -15.26 4.59 15.04
CA GLY A 122 -16.50 5.11 15.61
C GLY A 122 -17.78 4.36 15.21
N LYS A 123 -17.70 3.24 14.48
CA LYS A 123 -18.87 2.38 14.18
C LYS A 123 -19.30 1.51 15.36
N VAL A 124 -18.43 1.36 16.34
CA VAL A 124 -18.72 0.70 17.62
C VAL A 124 -18.46 1.68 18.74
N THR A 125 -19.47 1.87 19.58
CA THR A 125 -19.51 2.80 20.71
C THR A 125 -19.86 2.04 21.99
N PRO A 126 -19.65 2.63 23.18
CA PRO A 126 -20.03 1.98 24.44
C PRO A 126 -21.53 1.71 24.56
N ARG A 127 -22.36 2.53 23.90
CA ARG A 127 -23.82 2.41 23.92
C ARG A 127 -24.29 1.10 23.28
N ASP A 128 -23.54 0.59 22.30
CA ASP A 128 -23.85 -0.69 21.63
C ASP A 128 -23.76 -1.90 22.58
N PHE A 129 -23.11 -1.73 23.72
CA PHE A 129 -23.02 -2.76 24.76
C PHE A 129 -24.11 -2.64 25.83
N ALA A 130 -24.95 -1.60 25.80
CA ALA A 130 -26.01 -1.36 26.78
C ALA A 130 -25.55 -1.50 28.25
N GLY A 131 -24.32 -1.08 28.55
CA GLY A 131 -23.73 -1.16 29.89
C GLY A 131 -23.40 -2.57 30.40
N ARG A 132 -23.53 -3.62 29.57
CA ARG A 132 -23.38 -5.02 30.02
C ARG A 132 -21.94 -5.47 30.32
N ILE A 133 -20.95 -4.71 29.88
CA ILE A 133 -19.53 -5.07 29.99
C ILE A 133 -18.94 -4.45 31.24
N HIS A 134 -18.41 -5.30 32.12
CA HIS A 134 -17.73 -4.92 33.35
C HIS A 134 -16.24 -5.24 33.23
N ILE A 135 -15.39 -4.24 33.39
CA ILE A 135 -13.94 -4.40 33.30
C ILE A 135 -13.34 -4.39 34.70
N THR A 136 -12.54 -5.41 35.01
CA THR A 136 -11.75 -5.47 36.23
C THR A 136 -10.27 -5.44 35.86
N PRO A 137 -9.58 -4.30 36.09
CA PRO A 137 -8.15 -4.21 35.84
C PRO A 137 -7.35 -4.75 37.03
N LEU A 138 -6.33 -5.55 36.74
CA LEU A 138 -5.27 -5.94 37.66
C LEU A 138 -3.89 -5.54 37.08
N GLY A 139 -2.87 -5.59 37.94
CA GLY A 139 -1.50 -5.25 37.62
C GLY A 139 -0.75 -6.36 36.87
N ILE A 140 0.56 -6.43 37.11
CA ILE A 140 1.42 -7.45 36.51
C ILE A 140 1.41 -8.73 37.35
N LEU A 141 1.71 -9.88 36.73
CA LEU A 141 1.59 -11.21 37.32
C LEU A 141 2.55 -11.49 38.49
N SER A 142 3.65 -10.74 38.56
CA SER A 142 4.62 -10.83 39.66
C SER A 142 4.09 -10.18 40.94
N ASP A 143 3.10 -9.30 40.85
CA ASP A 143 2.62 -8.56 42.02
C ASP A 143 1.73 -9.45 42.89
N HIS A 144 2.02 -9.45 44.20
CA HIS A 144 1.23 -10.18 45.17
C HIS A 144 -0.26 -9.77 45.15
N ALA A 145 -0.54 -8.46 45.00
CA ALA A 145 -1.90 -7.95 44.90
C ALA A 145 -2.64 -8.50 43.68
N THR A 146 -1.98 -8.58 42.52
CA THR A 146 -2.55 -9.19 41.29
C THR A 146 -2.82 -10.68 41.50
N ARG A 147 -1.87 -11.43 42.07
CA ARG A 147 -2.05 -12.88 42.31
C ARG A 147 -3.19 -13.17 43.28
N LYS A 148 -3.41 -12.33 44.30
CA LYS A 148 -4.57 -12.43 45.20
C LYS A 148 -5.87 -11.96 44.52
N GLY A 149 -5.78 -10.96 43.65
CA GLY A 149 -6.93 -10.39 42.93
C GLY A 149 -7.53 -11.32 41.89
N ILE A 150 -6.75 -12.22 41.28
CA ILE A 150 -7.23 -13.18 40.28
C ILE A 150 -8.32 -14.12 40.86
N PRO A 151 -8.07 -14.93 41.91
CA PRO A 151 -9.10 -15.81 42.47
C PRO A 151 -10.26 -15.00 43.06
N ALA A 152 -9.96 -13.89 43.74
CA ALA A 152 -10.98 -13.00 44.30
C ALA A 152 -11.92 -12.44 43.22
N PHE A 153 -11.44 -12.16 42.01
CA PHE A 153 -12.31 -11.77 40.90
C PHE A 153 -13.35 -12.84 40.60
N PHE A 154 -12.94 -14.12 40.49
CA PHE A 154 -13.86 -15.22 40.19
C PHE A 154 -14.81 -15.56 41.34
N GLU A 155 -14.33 -15.50 42.58
CA GLU A 155 -15.15 -15.70 43.79
C GLU A 155 -16.26 -14.66 43.92
N ASN A 156 -15.99 -13.42 43.50
CA ASN A 156 -16.94 -12.31 43.58
C ASN A 156 -17.77 -12.11 42.30
N LEU A 157 -17.65 -12.98 41.29
CA LEU A 157 -18.49 -12.89 40.09
C LEU A 157 -19.96 -13.16 40.44
N PRO A 158 -20.90 -12.36 39.92
CA PRO A 158 -22.31 -12.69 40.04
C PRO A 158 -22.62 -14.03 39.38
N ALA A 159 -23.75 -14.62 39.78
CA ALA A 159 -24.29 -15.79 39.12
C ALA A 159 -24.45 -15.51 37.62
N ARG A 160 -24.09 -16.49 36.79
CA ARG A 160 -24.15 -16.34 35.34
C ARG A 160 -25.58 -16.07 34.89
N GLU A 161 -25.80 -14.93 34.24
CA GLU A 161 -27.10 -14.58 33.67
C GLU A 161 -27.36 -15.35 32.37
N LYS A 162 -28.64 -15.67 32.09
CA LYS A 162 -29.04 -16.20 30.79
C LYS A 162 -28.84 -15.12 29.73
N THR A 163 -28.14 -15.47 28.65
CA THR A 163 -27.91 -14.57 27.52
C THR A 163 -29.21 -14.32 26.76
N ALA A 164 -29.79 -13.13 26.92
CA ALA A 164 -30.97 -12.68 26.15
C ALA A 164 -30.60 -11.85 24.90
N GLY A 165 -29.34 -11.44 24.77
CA GLY A 165 -28.86 -10.61 23.65
C GLY A 165 -28.67 -11.39 22.34
N GLN A 166 -28.90 -10.72 21.22
CA GLN A 166 -28.60 -11.23 19.88
C GLN A 166 -27.17 -10.87 19.47
N ARG A 167 -26.58 -11.65 18.55
CA ARG A 167 -25.26 -11.33 17.99
C ARG A 167 -25.37 -10.12 17.07
N VAL A 168 -24.49 -9.14 17.24
CA VAL A 168 -24.43 -7.95 16.39
C VAL A 168 -23.14 -7.95 15.58
N ASN A 169 -23.24 -7.96 14.24
CA ASN A 169 -22.07 -7.89 13.35
C ASN A 169 -21.87 -6.46 12.86
N VAL A 170 -20.76 -5.85 13.27
CA VAL A 170 -20.29 -4.57 12.73
C VAL A 170 -18.93 -4.82 12.08
N PRO A 171 -18.80 -4.74 10.74
CA PRO A 171 -17.52 -4.99 10.07
C PRO A 171 -16.46 -3.93 10.40
N VAL A 172 -15.18 -4.28 10.30
CA VAL A 172 -14.08 -3.29 10.31
C VAL A 172 -14.08 -2.59 8.95
N PRO A 173 -14.10 -1.24 8.89
CA PRO A 173 -14.01 -0.52 7.63
C PRO A 173 -12.74 -0.89 6.87
N LYS A 174 -12.85 -1.18 5.58
CA LYS A 174 -11.68 -1.26 4.71
C LYS A 174 -11.30 0.16 4.31
N VAL A 175 -10.04 0.52 4.48
CA VAL A 175 -9.52 1.80 3.99
C VAL A 175 -9.46 1.69 2.47
N GLU A 176 -10.34 2.41 1.77
CA GLU A 176 -10.27 2.57 0.33
C GLU A 176 -9.34 3.75 0.02
N VAL A 177 -8.13 3.44 -0.47
CA VAL A 177 -7.22 4.45 -0.99
C VAL A 177 -7.41 4.57 -2.50
N THR A 178 -7.57 5.80 -2.99
CA THR A 178 -7.61 6.08 -4.44
C THR A 178 -6.22 6.02 -5.08
N ARG A 179 -5.16 6.25 -4.28
CA ARG A 179 -3.75 6.09 -4.66
C ARG A 179 -2.88 5.80 -3.43
N PHE A 180 -1.72 5.21 -3.64
CA PHE A 180 -0.71 5.05 -2.58
C PHE A 180 0.16 6.31 -2.47
N PRO A 181 0.61 6.69 -1.26
CA PRO A 181 1.45 7.87 -1.09
C PRO A 181 2.83 7.65 -1.73
N THR A 182 3.22 8.53 -2.65
CA THR A 182 4.58 8.65 -3.19
C THR A 182 4.77 10.04 -3.82
N GLU A 183 6.01 10.39 -4.17
CA GLU A 183 6.33 11.58 -4.96
C GLU A 183 6.17 11.27 -6.46
N PRO A 184 5.10 11.76 -7.14
CA PRO A 184 4.84 11.42 -8.54
C PRO A 184 5.78 12.11 -9.53
N ARG A 185 6.59 13.09 -9.10
CA ARG A 185 7.43 13.92 -9.98
C ARG A 185 8.87 13.46 -10.14
N ALA A 186 9.25 12.35 -9.50
CA ALA A 186 10.58 11.76 -9.65
C ALA A 186 10.50 10.26 -9.42
N GLN A 187 10.69 9.49 -10.50
CA GLN A 187 10.64 8.03 -10.44
C GLN A 187 11.83 7.46 -11.20
N THR A 188 12.61 6.57 -10.58
CA THR A 188 13.63 5.79 -11.28
C THR A 188 13.22 4.32 -11.31
N ILE A 189 13.19 3.76 -12.50
CA ILE A 189 12.90 2.37 -12.81
C ILE A 189 14.19 1.78 -13.40
N LEU A 190 14.69 0.71 -12.79
CA LEU A 190 15.84 -0.05 -13.26
C LEU A 190 15.37 -1.50 -13.42
N ARG A 191 15.45 -2.02 -14.64
CA ARG A 191 15.10 -3.40 -14.96
C ARG A 191 16.04 -3.92 -16.03
N ASP A 192 16.16 -5.24 -16.08
CA ASP A 192 17.00 -5.89 -17.05
C ASP A 192 16.41 -5.79 -18.46
N THR A 193 15.14 -6.13 -18.61
CA THR A 193 14.50 -6.31 -19.93
C THR A 193 13.46 -5.22 -20.23
N PRO A 194 13.19 -4.90 -21.52
CA PRO A 194 12.16 -3.96 -21.92
C PRO A 194 10.76 -4.25 -21.32
N ILE A 195 10.32 -5.52 -21.32
CA ILE A 195 9.01 -5.90 -20.79
C ILE A 195 8.94 -5.66 -19.28
N GLU A 196 9.97 -6.01 -18.52
CA GLU A 196 9.99 -5.77 -17.08
C GLU A 196 9.98 -4.27 -16.76
N ALA A 197 10.77 -3.48 -17.49
CA ALA A 197 10.80 -2.03 -17.36
C ALA A 197 9.42 -1.41 -17.64
N TRP A 198 8.76 -1.87 -18.70
CA TRP A 198 7.41 -1.44 -19.06
C TRP A 198 6.37 -1.86 -18.02
N LYS A 199 6.37 -3.11 -17.55
CA LYS A 199 5.46 -3.59 -16.50
C LYS A 199 5.61 -2.77 -15.21
N GLU A 200 6.84 -2.47 -14.80
CA GLU A 200 7.11 -1.61 -13.64
C GLU A 200 6.60 -0.18 -13.86
N LEU A 201 6.79 0.37 -15.06
CA LEU A 201 6.27 1.70 -15.43
C LEU A 201 4.74 1.76 -15.33
N ILE A 202 4.04 0.77 -15.89
CA ILE A 202 2.58 0.68 -15.82
C ILE A 202 2.12 0.50 -14.38
N PHE A 203 2.75 -0.40 -13.61
CA PHE A 203 2.44 -0.59 -12.20
C PHE A 203 2.53 0.73 -11.43
N ARG A 204 3.62 1.49 -11.62
CA ARG A 204 3.78 2.77 -10.93
C ARG A 204 2.76 3.80 -11.40
N LEU A 205 2.52 3.90 -12.70
CA LEU A 205 1.53 4.83 -13.24
C LEU A 205 0.14 4.57 -12.66
N VAL A 206 -0.29 3.31 -12.57
CA VAL A 206 -1.61 2.93 -12.05
C VAL A 206 -1.71 3.16 -10.53
N ARG A 207 -0.65 2.88 -9.77
CA ARG A 207 -0.69 2.93 -8.29
C ARG A 207 -0.41 4.32 -7.71
N PHE A 208 0.40 5.09 -8.43
CA PHE A 208 1.00 6.32 -7.95
C PHE A 208 0.76 7.52 -8.86
N GLY A 209 0.27 7.30 -10.07
CA GLY A 209 -0.02 8.39 -11.01
C GLY A 209 -1.07 9.35 -10.43
N HIS A 210 -0.89 10.63 -10.73
CA HIS A 210 -1.84 11.66 -10.36
C HIS A 210 -2.81 11.90 -11.51
N ARG A 211 -4.12 11.99 -11.20
CA ARG A 211 -5.15 12.34 -12.18
C ARG A 211 -5.03 13.82 -12.52
N ASN A 212 -4.80 14.10 -13.80
CA ASN A 212 -4.73 15.45 -14.36
C ASN A 212 -5.79 15.61 -15.46
N ALA A 213 -6.52 16.72 -15.38
CA ALA A 213 -7.49 17.11 -16.40
C ALA A 213 -6.77 17.91 -17.49
N LEU A 214 -6.64 17.35 -18.69
CA LEU A 214 -6.01 18.02 -19.84
C LEU A 214 -7.09 18.39 -20.87
N LYS A 215 -6.77 19.31 -21.79
CA LYS A 215 -7.68 19.69 -22.90
C LYS A 215 -8.19 18.48 -23.71
N LYS A 216 -7.39 17.42 -23.82
CA LYS A 216 -7.71 16.19 -24.55
C LYS A 216 -8.31 15.08 -23.66
N GLY A 217 -8.77 15.42 -22.47
CA GLY A 217 -9.37 14.51 -21.51
C GLY A 217 -8.46 14.19 -20.32
N GLU A 218 -8.97 13.35 -19.44
CA GLU A 218 -8.29 13.01 -18.19
C GLU A 218 -7.23 11.93 -18.41
N ARG A 219 -6.10 12.10 -17.72
CA ARG A 219 -4.97 11.19 -17.75
C ARG A 219 -4.40 11.02 -16.36
N TYR A 220 -3.85 9.83 -16.11
CA TYR A 220 -2.94 9.62 -15.00
C TYR A 220 -1.54 9.97 -15.47
N GLU A 221 -0.81 10.71 -14.65
CA GLU A 221 0.53 11.20 -15.00
C GLU A 221 1.53 10.90 -13.89
N LEU A 222 2.72 10.50 -14.31
CA LEU A 222 3.97 10.59 -13.55
C LEU A 222 4.88 11.57 -14.28
N GLN A 223 5.61 12.41 -13.55
CA GLN A 223 6.54 13.38 -14.12
C GLN A 223 7.99 12.93 -13.86
N ASN A 224 8.89 13.30 -14.79
CA ASN A 224 10.33 13.00 -14.74
C ASN A 224 10.64 11.52 -14.43
N VAL A 225 9.99 10.61 -15.14
CA VAL A 225 10.26 9.17 -14.99
C VAL A 225 11.53 8.82 -15.76
N LYS A 226 12.53 8.27 -15.07
CA LYS A 226 13.73 7.69 -15.65
C LYS A 226 13.58 6.17 -15.70
N VAL A 227 13.59 5.61 -16.90
CA VAL A 227 13.60 4.16 -17.13
C VAL A 227 14.97 3.76 -17.64
N VAL A 228 15.61 2.81 -16.96
CA VAL A 228 16.89 2.22 -17.33
C VAL A 228 16.64 0.74 -17.63
N VAL A 229 16.98 0.34 -18.85
CA VAL A 229 16.94 -1.05 -19.32
C VAL A 229 18.37 -1.53 -19.47
N GLU A 230 18.81 -2.47 -18.64
CA GLU A 230 20.21 -2.91 -18.58
C GLU A 230 20.60 -3.82 -19.75
N ARG A 231 19.65 -4.63 -20.24
CA ARG A 231 19.80 -5.54 -21.37
C ARG A 231 18.67 -5.29 -22.38
N PRO A 232 18.79 -4.24 -23.24
CA PRO A 232 17.76 -3.86 -24.21
C PRO A 232 17.75 -4.81 -25.42
N GLU A 233 17.64 -6.11 -25.17
CA GLU A 233 17.58 -7.16 -26.17
C GLU A 233 16.16 -7.31 -26.73
N ILE A 234 16.05 -8.05 -27.85
CA ILE A 234 14.75 -8.38 -28.42
C ILE A 234 14.04 -9.39 -27.50
N GLU A 235 12.81 -9.04 -27.13
CA GLU A 235 11.96 -9.90 -26.32
C GLU A 235 11.33 -11.03 -27.15
N PRO A 236 11.13 -12.23 -26.57
CA PRO A 236 10.44 -13.32 -27.25
C PRO A 236 9.01 -12.94 -27.66
N GLU A 237 8.55 -13.43 -28.81
CA GLU A 237 7.19 -13.14 -29.31
C GLU A 237 6.13 -13.58 -28.30
N GLU A 238 6.27 -14.76 -27.69
CA GLU A 238 5.29 -15.27 -26.73
C GLU A 238 5.16 -14.37 -25.48
N ALA A 239 6.27 -13.76 -25.06
CA ALA A 239 6.29 -12.84 -23.92
C ALA A 239 5.59 -11.51 -24.27
N LEU A 240 5.77 -11.02 -25.50
CA LEU A 240 5.12 -9.83 -26.04
C LEU A 240 3.62 -10.04 -26.25
N GLU A 241 3.22 -11.17 -26.82
CA GLU A 241 1.81 -11.54 -27.03
C GLU A 241 1.07 -11.61 -25.69
N GLY A 242 1.71 -12.15 -24.64
CA GLY A 242 1.15 -12.22 -23.29
C GLY A 242 0.81 -10.87 -22.66
N ILE A 243 1.31 -9.77 -23.22
CA ILE A 243 0.98 -8.38 -22.82
C ILE A 243 0.35 -7.55 -23.94
N GLY A 244 -0.04 -8.19 -25.05
CA GLY A 244 -0.76 -7.55 -26.16
C GLY A 244 0.13 -6.82 -27.18
N PHE A 245 1.43 -7.05 -27.17
CA PHE A 245 2.36 -6.54 -28.19
C PHE A 245 2.71 -7.60 -29.24
N SER A 246 3.35 -7.17 -30.32
CA SER A 246 3.82 -8.04 -31.39
C SER A 246 5.19 -7.58 -31.87
N LEU A 247 6.13 -8.52 -32.01
CA LEU A 247 7.48 -8.23 -32.45
C LEU A 247 7.49 -7.71 -33.90
N GLU A 248 6.62 -8.23 -34.76
CA GLU A 248 6.47 -7.76 -36.15
C GLU A 248 6.09 -6.27 -36.18
N LYS A 249 5.14 -5.87 -35.34
CA LYS A 249 4.73 -4.46 -35.23
C LYS A 249 5.88 -3.57 -34.76
N PHE A 250 6.66 -4.02 -33.78
CA PHE A 250 7.84 -3.28 -33.32
C PHE A 250 8.90 -3.15 -34.41
N LYS A 251 9.23 -4.22 -35.13
CA LYS A 251 10.18 -4.16 -36.26
C LYS A 251 9.72 -3.19 -37.34
N ARG A 252 8.43 -3.22 -37.70
CA ARG A 252 7.86 -2.26 -38.66
C ARG A 252 7.92 -0.83 -38.15
N TYR A 253 7.61 -0.61 -36.87
CA TYR A 253 7.70 0.71 -36.25
C TYR A 253 9.15 1.23 -36.22
N GLN A 254 10.12 0.40 -35.86
CA GLN A 254 11.55 0.74 -35.87
C GLN A 254 12.02 1.16 -37.28
N ALA A 255 11.65 0.39 -38.31
CA ALA A 255 11.99 0.75 -39.69
C ALA A 255 11.38 2.09 -40.11
N TRP A 256 10.11 2.33 -39.75
CA TRP A 256 9.43 3.59 -40.01
C TRP A 256 10.03 4.77 -39.22
N MET A 257 10.41 4.54 -37.96
CA MET A 257 11.02 5.52 -37.07
C MET A 257 12.35 6.06 -37.60
N LEU A 258 13.07 5.29 -38.42
CA LEU A 258 14.35 5.68 -39.02
C LEU A 258 14.21 6.23 -40.45
N ASN A 259 13.01 6.26 -41.03
CA ASN A 259 12.82 6.73 -42.41
C ASN A 259 12.97 8.27 -42.52
N SER A 260 13.92 8.72 -43.34
CA SER A 260 14.20 10.14 -43.55
C SER A 260 13.08 10.88 -44.29
N VAL A 261 12.27 10.17 -45.06
CA VAL A 261 11.17 10.74 -45.84
C VAL A 261 9.91 10.81 -44.97
N LYS A 262 9.42 12.02 -44.75
CA LYS A 262 8.17 12.27 -44.04
C LYS A 262 6.98 12.12 -45.01
N PRO A 263 5.98 11.29 -44.71
CA PRO A 263 4.71 11.29 -45.43
C PRO A 263 4.07 12.69 -45.46
N ASN A 264 3.35 13.01 -46.54
CA ASN A 264 2.76 14.35 -46.73
C ASN A 264 1.60 14.62 -45.75
N ASP A 265 0.92 13.58 -45.31
CA ASP A 265 -0.23 13.59 -44.40
C ASP A 265 0.18 13.62 -42.90
N LEU A 266 1.48 13.65 -42.60
CA LEU A 266 1.98 13.76 -41.24
C LEU A 266 2.62 15.12 -40.98
N GLU A 267 2.33 15.70 -39.80
CA GLU A 267 2.92 16.96 -39.36
C GLU A 267 4.44 16.84 -39.12
N TYR A 268 4.88 15.68 -38.58
CA TYR A 268 6.29 15.34 -38.42
C TYR A 268 6.47 13.81 -38.40
N SER A 269 7.71 13.34 -38.62
CA SER A 269 8.13 11.98 -38.28
C SER A 269 9.50 12.01 -37.60
N TYR A 270 9.78 11.05 -36.73
CA TYR A 270 11.08 10.99 -36.03
C TYR A 270 12.23 10.78 -37.01
N GLY A 271 12.07 9.90 -37.99
CA GLY A 271 13.13 9.63 -38.97
C GLY A 271 13.47 10.85 -39.80
N ASN A 272 12.46 11.64 -40.21
CA ASN A 272 12.71 12.91 -40.89
C ASN A 272 13.45 13.90 -39.98
N ARG A 273 13.02 14.06 -38.71
CA ARG A 273 13.73 14.93 -37.74
C ARG A 273 15.17 14.50 -37.48
N MET A 274 15.45 13.20 -37.51
CA MET A 274 16.79 12.67 -37.30
C MET A 274 17.68 12.75 -38.54
N ARG A 275 17.11 12.61 -39.75
CA ARG A 275 17.90 12.30 -40.96
C ARG A 275 17.64 13.19 -42.17
N GLY A 276 16.54 13.94 -42.18
CA GLY A 276 16.03 14.60 -43.39
C GLY A 276 15.45 16.01 -43.20
N TYR A 277 15.57 16.59 -42.00
CA TYR A 277 14.91 17.85 -41.65
C TYR A 277 15.90 19.01 -41.49
N PHE A 278 16.95 18.82 -40.70
CA PHE A 278 17.89 19.90 -40.40
C PHE A 278 18.84 20.14 -41.56
N ALA A 279 19.13 21.41 -41.84
CA ALA A 279 20.05 21.82 -42.88
C ALA A 279 21.15 22.73 -42.33
N HIS A 280 22.34 22.61 -42.89
CA HIS A 280 23.46 23.50 -42.64
C HIS A 280 24.05 23.92 -43.99
N ASN A 281 24.22 25.23 -44.19
CA ASN A 281 24.67 25.82 -45.46
C ASN A 281 23.87 25.34 -46.70
N GLY A 282 22.55 25.21 -46.53
CA GLY A 282 21.64 24.79 -47.61
C GLY A 282 21.61 23.29 -47.92
N ALA A 283 22.43 22.47 -47.24
CA ALA A 283 22.44 21.02 -47.39
C ALA A 283 21.79 20.34 -46.17
N ILE A 284 21.00 19.29 -46.41
CA ILE A 284 20.43 18.46 -45.35
C ILE A 284 21.55 17.73 -44.59
N VAL A 285 21.44 17.70 -43.26
CA VAL A 285 22.36 17.02 -42.36
C VAL A 285 21.66 15.81 -41.77
N ASP A 286 22.20 14.62 -42.05
CA ASP A 286 21.78 13.40 -41.37
C ASP A 286 22.45 13.32 -40.00
N LEU A 287 21.69 13.65 -38.95
CA LEU A 287 22.23 13.78 -37.60
C LEU A 287 22.71 12.44 -37.04
N LEU A 288 22.09 11.32 -37.45
CA LEU A 288 22.50 9.99 -37.01
C LEU A 288 23.81 9.57 -37.67
N GLU A 289 23.98 9.80 -38.97
CA GLU A 289 25.26 9.51 -39.66
C GLU A 289 26.41 10.33 -39.07
N VAL A 290 26.18 11.60 -38.77
CA VAL A 290 27.19 12.44 -38.11
C VAL A 290 27.54 11.90 -36.71
N ALA A 291 26.54 11.46 -35.93
CA ALA A 291 26.78 10.86 -34.62
C ALA A 291 27.57 9.55 -34.71
N ILE A 292 27.26 8.69 -35.69
CA ILE A 292 27.98 7.45 -35.95
C ILE A 292 29.44 7.75 -36.31
N ALA A 293 29.68 8.65 -37.27
CA ALA A 293 31.03 9.02 -37.70
C ALA A 293 31.87 9.54 -36.52
N ARG A 294 31.29 10.38 -35.65
CA ARG A 294 31.95 10.88 -34.44
C ARG A 294 32.36 9.78 -33.48
N LEU A 295 31.50 8.79 -33.24
CA LEU A 295 31.80 7.67 -32.33
C LEU A 295 32.80 6.68 -32.93
N MET A 296 32.82 6.54 -34.26
CA MET A 296 33.82 5.73 -34.96
C MET A 296 35.20 6.37 -34.93
N GLU A 297 35.27 7.69 -35.04
CA GLU A 297 36.52 8.47 -34.93
C GLU A 297 37.01 8.54 -33.47
N ASP A 298 36.11 8.87 -32.54
CA ASP A 298 36.37 8.96 -31.10
C ASP A 298 35.25 8.24 -30.33
N PRO A 299 35.48 6.99 -29.88
CA PRO A 299 34.52 6.25 -29.07
C PRO A 299 34.15 6.95 -27.76
N GLU A 300 35.01 7.84 -27.25
CA GLU A 300 34.79 8.65 -26.05
C GLU A 300 34.26 10.05 -26.39
N SER A 301 33.75 10.27 -27.60
CA SER A 301 33.13 11.53 -27.99
C SER A 301 31.91 11.84 -27.14
N ARG A 302 31.84 13.07 -26.63
CA ARG A 302 30.65 13.63 -25.96
C ARG A 302 29.74 14.39 -26.93
N HIS A 303 30.05 14.36 -28.23
CA HIS A 303 29.37 15.13 -29.27
C HIS A 303 28.36 14.29 -30.08
N ALA A 304 28.15 13.02 -29.75
CA ALA A 304 27.12 12.18 -30.36
C ALA A 304 25.73 12.45 -29.76
N TYR A 305 25.31 13.71 -29.84
CA TYR A 305 24.03 14.22 -29.36
C TYR A 305 23.16 14.66 -30.53
N VAL A 306 21.93 14.16 -30.59
CA VAL A 306 20.95 14.43 -31.64
C VAL A 306 19.75 15.12 -31.02
N SER A 307 19.44 16.35 -31.45
CA SER A 307 18.22 17.06 -31.09
C SER A 307 17.19 16.89 -32.21
N LEU A 308 15.99 16.43 -31.86
CA LEU A 308 14.85 16.38 -32.79
C LEU A 308 14.00 17.65 -32.69
N TRP A 309 14.15 18.41 -31.60
CA TRP A 309 13.46 19.67 -31.36
C TRP A 309 14.11 20.79 -32.17
N ASP A 310 13.31 21.51 -32.94
CA ASP A 310 13.64 22.76 -33.62
C ASP A 310 13.00 23.91 -32.85
N PRO A 311 13.77 24.70 -32.07
CA PRO A 311 13.19 25.77 -31.25
C PRO A 311 12.42 26.83 -32.05
N ALA A 312 12.83 27.11 -33.29
CA ALA A 312 12.19 28.15 -34.09
C ALA A 312 10.78 27.72 -34.54
N ARG A 313 10.66 26.47 -34.97
CA ARG A 313 9.38 25.88 -35.39
C ARG A 313 8.54 25.45 -34.20
N ASP A 314 9.09 24.61 -33.34
CA ASP A 314 8.33 23.80 -32.37
C ASP A 314 7.85 24.61 -31.15
N ILE A 315 8.33 25.85 -30.97
CA ILE A 315 7.76 26.81 -30.01
C ILE A 315 6.65 27.65 -30.66
N SER A 316 6.76 27.92 -31.97
CA SER A 316 5.89 28.86 -32.68
C SER A 316 4.63 28.21 -33.25
N GLU A 317 4.73 26.96 -33.70
CA GLU A 317 3.62 26.21 -34.28
C GLU A 317 2.64 25.71 -33.21
N GLU A 318 1.35 25.61 -33.55
CA GLU A 318 0.35 25.08 -32.60
C GLU A 318 0.42 23.55 -32.48
N HIS A 319 0.85 22.85 -33.53
CA HIS A 319 0.82 21.40 -33.67
C HIS A 319 2.13 20.83 -34.26
N GLY A 320 2.24 19.50 -34.31
CA GLY A 320 3.39 18.83 -34.94
C GLY A 320 4.67 18.80 -34.11
N HIS A 321 4.55 18.74 -32.80
CA HIS A 321 5.67 18.81 -31.87
C HIS A 321 6.22 17.42 -31.51
N PRO A 322 7.51 17.14 -31.71
CA PRO A 322 8.06 15.83 -31.43
C PRO A 322 8.03 15.52 -29.94
N CYS A 323 7.54 14.32 -29.58
CA CYS A 323 7.55 13.85 -28.19
C CYS A 323 8.94 13.38 -27.76
N LEU A 324 9.63 12.60 -28.61
CA LEU A 324 11.07 12.33 -28.50
C LEU A 324 11.84 13.58 -28.92
N VAL A 325 12.59 14.18 -28.00
CA VAL A 325 13.26 15.48 -28.24
C VAL A 325 14.77 15.36 -28.38
N SER A 326 15.39 14.35 -27.79
CA SER A 326 16.81 14.09 -28.02
C SER A 326 17.22 12.63 -27.82
N LEU A 327 18.32 12.29 -28.48
CA LEU A 327 19.06 11.05 -28.32
C LEU A 327 20.52 11.42 -28.01
N TYR A 328 21.09 10.80 -26.99
CA TYR A 328 22.49 10.96 -26.64
C TYR A 328 23.16 9.61 -26.55
N PHE A 329 24.19 9.41 -27.38
CA PHE A 329 24.92 8.17 -27.48
C PHE A 329 26.30 8.33 -26.83
N ARG A 330 26.69 7.33 -26.04
CA ARG A 330 27.94 7.36 -25.29
C ARG A 330 28.52 5.97 -25.14
N ARG A 331 29.84 5.82 -25.30
CA ARG A 331 30.53 4.69 -24.71
C ARG A 331 30.61 4.91 -23.19
N PHE A 332 30.18 3.91 -22.44
CA PHE A 332 30.26 3.87 -20.99
C PHE A 332 30.46 2.43 -20.55
N ASP A 333 31.46 2.19 -19.70
CA ASP A 333 31.86 0.86 -19.23
C ASP A 333 32.03 -0.17 -20.36
N GLY A 334 32.71 0.26 -21.44
CA GLY A 334 32.97 -0.58 -22.60
C GLY A 334 31.78 -0.79 -23.54
N GLN A 335 30.56 -0.38 -23.17
CA GLN A 335 29.33 -0.57 -23.94
C GLN A 335 28.81 0.73 -24.56
N LEU A 336 28.07 0.63 -25.66
CA LEU A 336 27.32 1.75 -26.20
C LEU A 336 26.02 1.94 -25.42
N THR A 337 25.85 3.11 -24.83
CA THR A 337 24.66 3.53 -24.10
C THR A 337 23.90 4.58 -24.87
N MET A 338 22.58 4.57 -24.73
CA MET A 338 21.68 5.56 -25.32
C MET A 338 20.80 6.16 -24.22
N THR A 339 20.76 7.50 -24.16
CA THR A 339 19.75 8.24 -23.40
C THR A 339 18.77 8.87 -24.37
N ALA A 340 17.51 8.44 -24.32
CA ALA A 340 16.42 9.04 -25.09
C ALA A 340 15.55 9.90 -24.16
N ILE A 341 15.29 11.15 -24.54
CA ILE A 341 14.48 12.07 -23.74
C ILE A 341 13.16 12.33 -24.45
N PHE A 342 12.06 12.08 -23.74
CA PHE A 342 10.71 12.38 -24.18
C PHE A 342 10.10 13.49 -23.31
N ARG A 343 9.55 14.54 -23.92
CA ARG A 343 8.82 15.60 -23.20
C ARG A 343 7.44 15.14 -22.70
N THR A 344 6.88 14.14 -23.38
CA THR A 344 5.65 13.45 -23.01
C THR A 344 5.70 12.05 -23.64
N HIS A 345 5.22 11.04 -22.94
CA HIS A 345 5.25 9.66 -23.43
C HIS A 345 3.98 8.92 -23.00
N ASN A 346 3.31 8.24 -23.94
CA ASN A 346 2.18 7.39 -23.59
C ASN A 346 2.71 6.02 -23.15
N ALA A 347 2.79 5.80 -21.84
CA ALA A 347 3.34 4.59 -21.27
C ALA A 347 2.62 3.29 -21.70
N PHE A 348 1.33 3.33 -22.04
CA PHE A 348 0.55 2.12 -22.33
C PHE A 348 0.76 1.58 -23.75
N THR A 349 0.90 2.47 -24.74
CA THR A 349 0.79 2.06 -26.15
C THR A 349 1.87 2.64 -27.06
N ALA A 350 2.69 3.58 -26.60
CA ALA A 350 3.71 4.24 -27.42
C ALA A 350 5.09 3.62 -27.26
#